data_AF-A0AA88DE52-F1
#
_entry.id   AF-A0AA88DE52-F1
#
_cell.length_a   1.000
_cell.length_b   1.000
_cell.length_c   1.000
_cell.angle_alpha   90.00
_cell.angle_beta   90.00
_cell.angle_gamma   90.00
#
_symmetry.space_group_name_H-M   'P 1'
#
loop_
_entity.id
_entity.type
_entity.pdbx_description
1 polymer ?
#
loop_
_entity_poly.entity_id
_entity_poly.type
_entity_poly.pdbx_seq_one_letter_code
_entity_poly.pdbx_strand_id
1 'polypeptide(L)'
;MGNLQNLQTLDLRGNILVVLPNTMSRLRNLKHLLFPNFYFFTSWGIGWSRVTFGNDALTKVETLKCIRAVDLIRYDAVIPLRNIRDLGIRGFTSAKEVCLVLQSLNSHSQLGHLRSLWMELEKGEFPKLELLSHCHVLTRLRLVGALSQENLSLLPERLSKLELRLCLLNQDKLSVMEKLPNLRILRINKDRVPQKWVFSVNGFPKLEILTLVELPRLEEWEVEEGAMRNLKRLEIRNIPRLRMIPEGLKYVTSLGELNICQMEWAFKNRVRVNEQGIVGEDFYKQTYSGKYTPQAYAVGGVVLTSFIKAVSNVELNPVGTLLRAIF
;
A
#
# COMPACT_ATOMS: atom_id res chain seq x y z
N MET A 1 23.89 -11.14 -17.30
CA MET A 1 23.31 -11.28 -15.94
C MET A 1 23.82 -12.53 -15.21
N GLY A 2 23.81 -13.73 -15.80
CA GLY A 2 24.17 -14.96 -15.06
C GLY A 2 25.60 -15.10 -14.51
N ASN A 3 26.49 -14.13 -14.72
CA ASN A 3 27.82 -14.09 -14.09
C ASN A 3 27.81 -13.37 -12.74
N LEU A 4 26.69 -12.73 -12.36
CA LEU A 4 26.53 -11.98 -11.11
C LEU A 4 26.12 -12.94 -9.97
N GLN A 5 26.96 -13.93 -9.66
CA GLN A 5 26.61 -14.99 -8.71
C GLN A 5 26.43 -14.51 -7.26
N ASN A 6 27.01 -13.35 -6.91
CA ASN A 6 26.87 -12.73 -5.59
C ASN A 6 25.66 -11.80 -5.47
N LEU A 7 24.96 -11.51 -6.58
CA LEU A 7 23.84 -10.57 -6.59
C LEU A 7 22.73 -11.04 -5.63
N GLN A 8 22.41 -10.21 -4.63
CA GLN A 8 21.34 -10.50 -3.66
C GLN A 8 20.02 -9.81 -4.00
N THR A 9 20.07 -8.64 -4.66
CA THR A 9 18.88 -7.86 -5.01
C THR A 9 18.87 -7.55 -6.51
N LEU A 10 17.76 -7.87 -7.16
CA LEU A 10 17.46 -7.46 -8.51
C LEU A 10 16.16 -6.65 -8.50
N ASP A 11 16.30 -5.32 -8.56
CA ASP A 11 15.18 -4.39 -8.63
C ASP A 11 14.97 -3.94 -10.06
N LEU A 12 13.83 -4.34 -10.63
CA LEU A 12 13.44 -4.05 -12.00
C LEU A 12 12.29 -3.03 -12.04
N ARG A 13 11.86 -2.49 -10.90
CA ARG A 13 10.79 -1.48 -10.86
C ARG A 13 11.19 -0.23 -11.65
N GLY A 14 10.21 0.39 -12.31
CA GLY A 14 10.42 1.61 -13.11
C GLY A 14 10.97 1.38 -14.52
N ASN A 15 11.41 0.17 -14.87
CA ASN A 15 11.69 -0.20 -16.25
C ASN A 15 10.37 -0.38 -17.03
N ILE A 16 10.37 -0.24 -18.36
CA ILE A 16 9.17 -0.31 -19.25
C ILE A 16 9.02 -1.67 -19.95
N LEU A 17 10.13 -2.33 -20.25
CA LEU A 17 10.18 -3.67 -20.83
C LEU A 17 11.30 -4.44 -20.16
N VAL A 18 10.96 -5.60 -19.60
CA VAL A 18 11.93 -6.47 -18.94
C VAL A 18 11.78 -7.86 -19.53
N VAL A 19 12.82 -8.33 -20.22
CA VAL A 19 12.98 -9.72 -20.62
C VAL A 19 14.11 -10.28 -19.77
N LEU A 20 13.80 -11.20 -18.86
CA LEU A 20 14.83 -11.86 -18.08
C LEU A 20 15.51 -12.93 -18.94
N PRO A 21 16.84 -12.90 -19.09
CA PRO A 21 17.54 -13.90 -19.87
C PRO A 21 17.46 -15.27 -19.18
N ASN A 22 17.55 -16.36 -19.94
CA ASN A 22 17.60 -17.73 -19.42
C ASN A 22 18.77 -17.98 -18.45
N THR A 23 19.77 -17.09 -18.43
CA THR A 23 20.87 -17.10 -17.46
C THR A 23 20.47 -16.64 -16.06
N MET A 24 19.22 -16.21 -15.84
CA MET A 24 18.68 -15.81 -14.53
C MET A 24 18.82 -16.93 -13.48
N SER A 25 18.66 -18.19 -13.89
CA SER A 25 18.80 -19.35 -13.00
C SER A 25 20.19 -19.49 -12.36
N ARG A 26 21.21 -18.79 -12.89
CA ARG A 26 22.57 -18.77 -12.35
C ARG A 26 22.75 -17.83 -11.15
N LEU A 27 21.74 -17.00 -10.83
CA LEU A 27 21.78 -16.06 -9.70
C LEU A 27 21.53 -16.77 -8.36
N ARG A 28 22.49 -17.58 -7.93
CA ARG A 28 22.36 -18.52 -6.79
C ARG A 28 22.22 -17.88 -5.41
N ASN A 29 22.46 -16.58 -5.27
CA ASN A 29 22.39 -15.85 -3.99
C ASN A 29 21.28 -14.79 -3.98
N LEU A 30 20.38 -14.81 -4.97
CA LEU A 30 19.29 -13.85 -5.07
C LEU A 30 18.29 -14.04 -3.93
N LYS A 31 18.07 -12.96 -3.17
CA LYS A 31 17.11 -12.89 -2.06
C LYS A 31 15.92 -11.99 -2.37
N HIS A 32 16.13 -10.92 -3.14
CA HIS A 32 15.12 -9.91 -3.41
C HIS A 32 14.94 -9.71 -4.90
N LEU A 33 13.73 -9.95 -5.39
CA LEU A 33 13.37 -9.83 -6.79
C LEU A 33 12.10 -8.99 -6.94
N LEU A 34 12.25 -7.80 -7.52
CA LEU A 34 11.18 -6.80 -7.59
C LEU A 34 10.84 -6.52 -9.06
N PHE A 35 9.69 -6.98 -9.52
CA PHE A 35 9.27 -6.79 -10.90
C PHE A 35 8.65 -5.40 -11.15
N PRO A 36 8.68 -4.91 -12.40
CA PRO A 36 7.92 -3.72 -12.77
C PRO A 36 6.43 -3.87 -12.47
N ASN A 37 5.82 -2.78 -12.03
CA ASN A 37 4.38 -2.67 -11.81
C ASN A 37 3.75 -1.89 -12.97
N PHE A 38 3.36 -2.57 -14.04
CA PHE A 38 2.69 -1.93 -15.18
C PHE A 38 1.17 -2.05 -15.07
N TYR A 39 0.49 -0.91 -15.15
CA TYR A 39 -0.97 -0.82 -15.23
C TYR A 39 -1.52 -0.72 -16.66
N PHE A 40 -0.66 -0.59 -17.69
CA PHE A 40 -1.09 -0.09 -19.01
C PHE A 40 -0.79 -1.00 -20.22
N PHE A 41 -0.19 -2.17 -20.04
CA PHE A 41 0.07 -3.07 -21.17
C PHE A 41 -0.57 -4.43 -20.95
N THR A 42 -1.82 -4.53 -21.40
CA THR A 42 -2.45 -5.80 -21.73
C THR A 42 -1.73 -6.36 -22.96
N SER A 43 -1.43 -7.66 -22.93
CA SER A 43 -0.97 -8.51 -24.03
C SER A 43 0.51 -8.50 -24.49
N TRP A 44 1.34 -7.47 -24.30
CA TRP A 44 2.76 -7.52 -24.71
C TRP A 44 3.70 -7.18 -23.53
N GLY A 45 4.63 -8.10 -23.23
CA GLY A 45 5.77 -7.82 -22.35
C GLY A 45 5.64 -8.31 -20.91
N ILE A 46 5.76 -9.63 -20.70
CA ILE A 46 6.93 -10.26 -20.06
C ILE A 46 6.90 -11.71 -20.57
N GLY A 47 7.84 -12.08 -21.45
CA GLY A 47 8.00 -13.45 -21.93
C GLY A 47 8.84 -14.22 -20.91
N TRP A 48 8.19 -14.81 -19.91
CA TRP A 48 8.87 -15.74 -19.01
C TRP A 48 8.88 -17.11 -19.68
N SER A 49 10.01 -17.80 -19.63
CA SER A 49 10.09 -19.21 -20.00
C SER A 49 10.16 -20.05 -18.72
N ARG A 50 9.83 -21.35 -18.79
CA ARG A 50 10.10 -22.31 -17.69
C ARG A 50 11.54 -22.22 -17.18
N VAL A 51 12.47 -21.81 -18.05
CA VAL A 51 13.90 -21.69 -17.76
C VAL A 51 14.21 -20.51 -16.81
N THR A 52 13.38 -19.47 -16.81
CA THR A 52 13.53 -18.31 -15.90
C THR A 52 13.21 -18.67 -14.45
N PHE A 53 12.35 -19.67 -14.22
CA PHE A 53 11.98 -20.17 -12.88
C PHE A 53 12.42 -21.62 -12.67
N GLY A 54 13.60 -22.00 -13.17
CA GLY A 54 14.19 -23.28 -12.77
C GLY A 54 14.19 -23.42 -11.25
N ASN A 55 13.85 -24.61 -10.75
CA ASN A 55 13.51 -24.85 -9.34
C ASN A 55 14.50 -24.24 -8.33
N ASP A 56 15.80 -24.20 -8.64
CA ASP A 56 16.80 -23.76 -7.68
C ASP A 56 16.91 -22.23 -7.54
N ALA A 57 16.53 -21.46 -8.57
CA ALA A 57 16.76 -20.01 -8.62
C ALA A 57 15.95 -19.23 -7.58
N LEU A 58 14.77 -19.75 -7.21
CA LEU A 58 13.86 -19.11 -6.28
C LEU A 58 13.97 -19.63 -4.84
N THR A 59 14.75 -20.68 -4.60
CA THR A 59 14.84 -21.35 -3.27
C THR A 59 15.31 -20.44 -2.15
N LYS A 60 16.17 -19.47 -2.46
CA LYS A 60 16.70 -18.49 -1.50
C LYS A 60 15.95 -17.15 -1.50
N VAL A 61 14.96 -16.99 -2.39
CA VAL A 61 14.22 -15.72 -2.50
C VAL A 61 13.36 -15.51 -1.25
N GLU A 62 13.58 -14.39 -0.59
CA GLU A 62 12.86 -13.94 0.59
C GLU A 62 11.85 -12.84 0.27
N THR A 63 12.06 -12.12 -0.84
CA THR A 63 11.17 -11.06 -1.32
C THR A 63 10.92 -11.20 -2.81
N LEU A 64 9.64 -11.33 -3.17
CA LEU A 64 9.19 -11.40 -4.55
C LEU A 64 8.02 -10.44 -4.73
N LYS A 65 8.16 -9.42 -5.57
CA LYS A 65 7.11 -8.40 -5.78
C LYS A 65 6.70 -8.28 -7.24
N CYS A 66 5.42 -8.00 -7.46
CA CYS A 66 4.80 -7.77 -8.77
C CYS A 66 4.88 -8.96 -9.75
N ILE A 67 5.00 -10.20 -9.25
CA ILE A 67 4.90 -11.40 -10.12
C ILE A 67 3.47 -11.56 -10.61
N ARG A 68 3.27 -11.92 -11.89
CA ARG A 68 1.90 -12.16 -12.39
C ARG A 68 1.40 -13.52 -11.89
N ALA A 69 0.14 -13.57 -11.50
CA ALA A 69 -0.52 -14.82 -11.09
C ALA A 69 -0.40 -15.89 -12.18
N VAL A 70 -0.62 -15.53 -13.45
CA VAL A 70 -0.51 -16.46 -14.58
C VAL A 70 0.87 -17.13 -14.69
N ASP A 71 1.96 -16.41 -14.43
CA ASP A 71 3.31 -17.00 -14.50
C ASP A 71 3.59 -17.88 -13.29
N LEU A 72 3.13 -17.43 -12.12
CA LEU A 72 3.26 -18.17 -10.86
C LEU A 72 2.57 -19.54 -10.95
N ILE A 73 1.37 -19.57 -11.55
CA ILE A 73 0.57 -20.78 -11.76
C ILE A 73 1.15 -21.62 -12.90
N ARG A 74 1.41 -21.03 -14.07
CA ARG A 74 1.86 -21.78 -15.26
C ARG A 74 3.18 -22.53 -15.03
N TYR A 75 4.03 -22.03 -14.14
CA TYR A 75 5.36 -22.57 -13.90
C TYR A 75 5.55 -23.17 -12.51
N ASP A 76 4.47 -23.35 -11.74
CA ASP A 76 4.52 -23.85 -10.37
C ASP A 76 5.57 -23.12 -9.50
N ALA A 77 5.77 -21.83 -9.77
CA ALA A 77 6.84 -21.03 -9.18
C ALA A 77 6.57 -20.71 -7.70
N VAL A 78 5.44 -21.14 -7.13
CA VAL A 78 5.18 -21.17 -5.69
C VAL A 78 6.07 -22.19 -4.98
N ILE A 79 6.18 -23.41 -5.54
CA ILE A 79 6.87 -24.55 -4.91
C ILE A 79 8.31 -24.22 -4.47
N PRO A 80 9.14 -23.56 -5.30
CA PRO A 80 10.51 -23.26 -4.90
C PRO A 80 10.63 -22.10 -3.89
N LEU A 81 9.58 -21.32 -3.60
CA LEU A 81 9.66 -20.12 -2.73
C LEU A 81 9.73 -20.45 -1.22
N ARG A 82 10.58 -21.38 -0.81
CA ARG A 82 10.63 -21.95 0.55
C ARG A 82 10.97 -20.93 1.64
N ASN A 83 11.71 -19.88 1.29
CA ASN A 83 12.17 -18.84 2.23
C ASN A 83 11.39 -17.53 2.12
N ILE A 84 10.26 -17.53 1.40
CA ILE A 84 9.51 -16.30 1.12
C ILE A 84 8.97 -15.65 2.40
N ARG A 85 9.25 -14.37 2.56
CA ARG A 85 8.76 -13.54 3.69
C ARG A 85 7.93 -12.37 3.21
N ASP A 86 8.14 -11.92 1.98
CA ASP A 86 7.38 -10.84 1.38
C ASP A 86 6.99 -11.16 -0.06
N LEU A 87 5.70 -11.38 -0.29
CA LEU A 87 5.15 -11.81 -1.57
C LEU A 87 4.16 -10.79 -2.11
N GLY A 88 4.30 -10.42 -3.38
CA GLY A 88 3.42 -9.51 -4.08
C GLY A 88 3.03 -10.07 -5.44
N ILE A 89 1.76 -10.40 -5.60
CA ILE A 89 1.21 -11.07 -6.79
C ILE A 89 0.20 -10.14 -7.43
N ARG A 90 0.33 -9.94 -8.74
CA ARG A 90 -0.57 -9.09 -9.52
C ARG A 90 -1.33 -9.89 -10.57
N GLY A 91 -2.44 -9.32 -11.03
CA GLY A 91 -3.15 -9.82 -12.20
C GLY A 91 -3.78 -11.19 -12.01
N PHE A 92 -4.36 -11.47 -10.83
CA PHE A 92 -5.32 -12.56 -10.72
C PHE A 92 -6.54 -12.19 -11.56
N THR A 93 -7.00 -13.11 -12.41
CA THR A 93 -8.15 -12.90 -13.29
C THR A 93 -9.42 -13.58 -12.78
N SER A 94 -9.29 -14.46 -11.78
CA SER A 94 -10.42 -15.14 -11.14
C SER A 94 -10.14 -15.53 -9.69
N ALA A 95 -11.21 -15.71 -8.91
CA ALA A 95 -11.12 -16.23 -7.54
C ALA A 95 -10.47 -17.63 -7.47
N LYS A 96 -10.64 -18.46 -8.52
CA LYS A 96 -10.02 -19.78 -8.61
C LYS A 96 -8.49 -19.70 -8.60
N GLU A 97 -7.90 -18.75 -9.33
CA GLU A 97 -6.45 -18.56 -9.35
C GLU A 97 -5.91 -18.15 -7.98
N VAL A 98 -6.64 -17.29 -7.25
CA VAL A 98 -6.29 -16.91 -5.87
C VAL A 98 -6.30 -18.16 -4.97
N CYS A 99 -7.35 -18.98 -5.02
CA CYS A 99 -7.43 -20.22 -4.25
C CYS A 99 -6.26 -21.16 -4.57
N LEU A 100 -5.97 -21.39 -5.85
CA LEU A 100 -4.87 -22.27 -6.28
C LEU A 100 -3.53 -21.85 -5.69
N VAL A 101 -3.22 -20.55 -5.74
CA VAL A 101 -1.95 -20.04 -5.21
C VAL A 101 -1.90 -20.11 -3.69
N LEU A 102 -2.96 -19.72 -2.99
CA LEU A 102 -3.00 -19.79 -1.52
C LEU A 102 -2.94 -21.23 -1.01
N GLN A 103 -3.62 -22.17 -1.68
CA GLN A 103 -3.53 -23.60 -1.39
C GLN A 103 -2.12 -24.12 -1.60
N SER A 104 -1.46 -23.74 -2.71
CA SER A 104 -0.07 -24.12 -2.96
C SER A 104 0.89 -23.58 -1.90
N LEU A 105 0.74 -22.31 -1.49
CA LEU A 105 1.52 -21.71 -0.40
C LEU A 105 1.30 -22.45 0.94
N ASN A 106 0.07 -22.87 1.19
CA ASN A 106 -0.29 -23.61 2.41
C ASN A 106 0.34 -25.01 2.43
N SER A 107 0.20 -25.77 1.34
CA SER A 107 0.72 -27.15 1.22
C SER A 107 2.23 -27.25 1.38
N HIS A 108 2.96 -26.17 1.09
CA HIS A 108 4.42 -26.10 1.26
C HIS A 108 4.85 -25.31 2.52
N SER A 109 3.92 -25.07 3.45
CA SER A 109 4.17 -24.40 4.74
C SER A 109 4.73 -22.97 4.65
N GLN A 110 4.55 -22.30 3.51
CA GLN A 110 5.11 -20.96 3.27
C GLN A 110 4.32 -19.85 3.97
N LEU A 111 3.02 -20.07 4.20
CA LEU A 111 2.15 -19.11 4.90
C LEU A 111 2.62 -18.82 6.34
N GLY A 112 3.21 -19.81 7.03
CA GLY A 112 3.64 -19.70 8.43
C GLY A 112 4.81 -18.73 8.66
N HIS A 113 5.54 -18.35 7.61
CA HIS A 113 6.68 -17.43 7.70
C HIS A 113 6.47 -16.11 6.95
N LEU A 114 5.32 -15.96 6.28
CA LEU A 114 5.02 -14.79 5.46
C LEU A 114 4.73 -13.57 6.35
N ARG A 115 5.55 -12.52 6.20
CA ARG A 115 5.43 -11.28 6.97
C ARG A 115 4.63 -10.22 6.24
N SER A 116 4.59 -10.30 4.92
CA SER A 116 3.93 -9.33 4.05
C SER A 116 3.36 -10.00 2.81
N LEU A 117 2.10 -9.67 2.51
CA LEU A 117 1.38 -10.19 1.35
C LEU A 117 0.71 -9.04 0.61
N TRP A 118 0.84 -9.05 -0.72
CA TRP A 118 0.07 -8.22 -1.61
C TRP A 118 -0.57 -9.08 -2.70
N MET A 119 -1.87 -8.93 -2.90
CA MET A 119 -2.60 -9.56 -4.00
C MET A 119 -3.45 -8.53 -4.75
N GLU A 120 -3.55 -8.70 -6.06
CA GLU A 120 -4.43 -7.92 -6.93
C GLU A 120 -5.30 -8.85 -7.79
N LEU A 121 -6.61 -8.71 -7.63
CA LEU A 121 -7.65 -9.38 -8.39
C LEU A 121 -8.31 -8.37 -9.33
N GLU A 122 -8.15 -8.59 -10.64
CA GLU A 122 -8.63 -7.66 -11.68
C GLU A 122 -10.13 -7.77 -11.92
N LYS A 123 -10.69 -8.97 -11.75
CA LYS A 123 -12.10 -9.27 -12.07
C LYS A 123 -12.75 -10.11 -10.97
N GLY A 124 -13.97 -9.74 -10.62
CA GLY A 124 -14.76 -10.40 -9.61
C GLY A 124 -14.42 -9.97 -8.18
N GLU A 125 -14.78 -10.83 -7.23
CA GLU A 125 -14.54 -10.66 -5.80
C GLU A 125 -13.54 -11.72 -5.31
N PHE A 126 -12.72 -11.36 -4.31
CA PHE A 126 -11.81 -12.32 -3.68
C PHE A 126 -12.60 -13.51 -3.11
N PRO A 127 -12.06 -14.75 -3.21
CA PRO A 127 -12.66 -15.90 -2.55
C PRO A 127 -12.58 -15.74 -1.03
N LYS A 128 -13.20 -16.66 -0.29
CA LYS A 128 -13.00 -16.74 1.16
C LYS A 128 -11.52 -16.95 1.49
N LEU A 129 -10.90 -15.96 2.14
CA LEU A 129 -9.48 -15.92 2.47
C LEU A 129 -9.14 -16.60 3.81
N GLU A 130 -9.81 -17.72 4.12
CA GLU A 130 -9.65 -18.43 5.40
C GLU A 130 -8.21 -18.88 5.67
N LEU A 131 -7.45 -19.19 4.61
CA LEU A 131 -6.04 -19.58 4.72
C LEU A 131 -5.15 -18.46 5.25
N LEU A 132 -5.60 -17.19 5.21
CA LEU A 132 -4.86 -16.09 5.83
C LEU A 132 -4.83 -16.22 7.35
N SER A 133 -5.80 -16.88 7.99
CA SER A 133 -5.78 -17.13 9.43
C SER A 133 -4.57 -17.96 9.88
N HIS A 134 -4.00 -18.79 9.00
CA HIS A 134 -2.76 -19.54 9.23
C HIS A 134 -1.48 -18.68 9.12
N CYS A 135 -1.58 -17.42 8.68
CA CYS A 135 -0.44 -16.53 8.53
C CYS A 135 -0.11 -15.82 9.86
N HIS A 136 0.36 -16.58 10.87
CA HIS A 136 0.54 -16.10 12.25
C HIS A 136 1.60 -15.01 12.43
N VAL A 137 2.44 -14.76 11.44
CA VAL A 137 3.49 -13.71 11.47
C VAL A 137 3.24 -12.59 10.45
N LEU A 138 2.08 -12.59 9.78
CA LEU A 138 1.73 -11.57 8.80
C LEU A 138 1.47 -10.24 9.51
N THR A 139 2.26 -9.23 9.14
CA THR A 139 2.18 -7.89 9.74
C THR A 139 1.72 -6.83 8.74
N ARG A 140 1.81 -7.12 7.44
CA ARG A 140 1.45 -6.22 6.34
C ARG A 140 0.60 -6.95 5.31
N LEU A 141 -0.55 -6.39 4.98
CA LEU A 141 -1.43 -6.92 3.94
C LEU A 141 -1.86 -5.79 3.01
N ARG A 142 -1.74 -6.03 1.71
CA ARG A 142 -2.31 -5.17 0.66
C ARG A 142 -3.24 -5.98 -0.22
N LEU A 143 -4.48 -5.52 -0.38
CA LEU A 143 -5.46 -6.15 -1.27
C LEU A 143 -5.96 -5.13 -2.27
N VAL A 144 -5.99 -5.53 -3.54
CA VAL A 144 -6.54 -4.73 -4.65
C VAL A 144 -7.63 -5.56 -5.32
N GLY A 145 -8.87 -5.07 -5.30
CA GLY A 145 -10.05 -5.79 -5.81
C GLY A 145 -11.11 -6.01 -4.74
N ALA A 146 -12.33 -6.34 -5.16
CA ALA A 146 -13.49 -6.43 -4.30
C ALA A 146 -13.34 -7.51 -3.22
N LEU A 147 -13.77 -7.22 -1.99
CA LEU A 147 -13.68 -8.12 -0.83
C LEU A 147 -15.05 -8.33 -0.19
N SER A 148 -15.31 -9.53 0.31
CA SER A 148 -16.45 -9.78 1.18
C SER A 148 -16.19 -9.28 2.61
N GLN A 149 -17.24 -9.10 3.41
CA GLN A 149 -17.09 -8.79 4.83
C GLN A 149 -16.42 -9.94 5.60
N GLU A 150 -16.72 -11.19 5.23
CA GLU A 150 -16.10 -12.38 5.84
C GLU A 150 -14.58 -12.38 5.70
N ASN A 151 -14.04 -11.90 4.57
CA ASN A 151 -12.60 -11.79 4.38
C ASN A 151 -11.94 -10.89 5.44
N LEU A 152 -12.61 -9.82 5.86
CA LEU A 152 -12.08 -8.88 6.85
C LEU A 152 -12.07 -9.48 8.26
N SER A 153 -13.07 -10.31 8.58
CA SER A 153 -13.13 -11.04 9.85
C SER A 153 -12.07 -12.13 9.98
N LEU A 154 -11.51 -12.60 8.86
CA LEU A 154 -10.50 -13.66 8.79
C LEU A 154 -9.06 -13.11 8.78
N LEU A 155 -8.89 -11.79 8.91
CA LEU A 155 -7.57 -11.17 8.88
C LEU A 155 -6.74 -11.53 10.13
N PRO A 156 -5.41 -11.74 10.00
CA PRO A 156 -4.56 -12.11 11.12
C PRO A 156 -4.52 -11.06 12.24
N GLU A 157 -4.54 -11.50 13.50
CA GLU A 157 -4.53 -10.59 14.66
C GLU A 157 -3.26 -9.72 14.76
N ARG A 158 -2.12 -10.22 14.27
CA ARG A 158 -0.83 -9.47 14.27
C ARG A 158 -0.74 -8.42 13.18
N LEU A 159 -1.77 -8.28 12.34
CA LEU A 159 -1.77 -7.35 11.23
C LEU A 159 -1.65 -5.91 11.74
N SER A 160 -0.50 -5.30 11.45
CA SER A 160 -0.17 -3.93 11.87
C SER A 160 -0.40 -2.90 10.79
N LYS A 161 -0.43 -3.33 9.53
CA LYS A 161 -0.59 -2.47 8.37
C LYS A 161 -1.52 -3.12 7.34
N LEU A 162 -2.58 -2.41 7.01
CA LEU A 162 -3.57 -2.81 6.01
C LEU A 162 -3.68 -1.74 4.94
N GLU A 163 -3.55 -2.14 3.69
CA GLU A 163 -3.77 -1.27 2.52
C GLU A 163 -4.84 -1.88 1.61
N LEU A 164 -5.93 -1.16 1.39
CA LEU A 164 -7.06 -1.62 0.60
C LEU A 164 -7.28 -0.70 -0.59
N ARG A 165 -7.54 -1.30 -1.75
CA ARG A 165 -7.82 -0.57 -2.99
C ARG A 165 -8.90 -1.25 -3.80
N LEU A 166 -9.89 -0.49 -4.25
CA LEU A 166 -11.01 -1.03 -5.06
C LEU A 166 -11.73 -2.21 -4.37
N CYS A 167 -11.87 -2.17 -3.04
CA CYS A 167 -12.40 -3.25 -2.21
C CYS A 167 -13.91 -3.16 -1.95
N LEU A 168 -14.58 -2.08 -2.39
CA LEU A 168 -16.02 -1.86 -2.23
C LEU A 168 -16.42 -1.85 -0.75
N LEU A 169 -15.72 -1.01 0.02
CA LEU A 169 -15.91 -0.92 1.47
C LEU A 169 -17.21 -0.20 1.81
N ASN A 170 -18.06 -0.81 2.63
CA ASN A 170 -19.27 -0.22 3.20
C ASN A 170 -19.11 -0.01 4.72
N GLN A 171 -20.16 0.48 5.39
CA GLN A 171 -20.12 0.70 6.85
C GLN A 171 -19.88 -0.61 7.62
N ASP A 172 -20.51 -1.72 7.24
CA ASP A 172 -20.35 -3.01 7.94
C ASP A 172 -18.90 -3.54 7.86
N LYS A 173 -18.28 -3.41 6.68
CA LYS A 173 -16.86 -3.74 6.47
C LYS A 173 -15.95 -2.84 7.30
N LEU A 174 -16.27 -1.55 7.41
CA LEU A 174 -15.53 -0.62 8.29
C LEU A 174 -15.61 -1.07 9.75
N SER A 175 -16.81 -1.40 10.24
CA SER A 175 -17.05 -1.87 11.61
C SER A 175 -16.31 -3.16 11.96
N VAL A 176 -16.04 -4.04 10.98
CA VAL A 176 -15.18 -5.22 11.18
C VAL A 176 -13.71 -4.80 11.30
N MET A 177 -13.23 -3.92 10.42
CA MET A 177 -11.84 -3.45 10.44
C MET A 177 -11.50 -2.66 11.71
N GLU A 178 -12.46 -1.91 12.25
CA GLU A 178 -12.31 -1.15 13.50
C GLU A 178 -11.88 -2.01 14.69
N LYS A 179 -12.25 -3.30 14.67
CA LYS A 179 -11.98 -4.25 15.74
C LYS A 179 -10.59 -4.90 15.63
N LEU A 180 -9.81 -4.60 14.58
CA LEU A 180 -8.48 -5.17 14.39
C LEU A 180 -7.54 -4.71 15.51
N PRO A 181 -7.07 -5.61 16.39
CA PRO A 181 -6.52 -5.24 17.70
C PRO A 181 -5.11 -4.63 17.63
N ASN A 182 -4.37 -4.91 16.55
CA ASN A 182 -2.98 -4.45 16.38
C ASN A 182 -2.78 -3.55 15.16
N LEU A 183 -3.86 -3.11 14.51
CA LEU A 183 -3.76 -2.29 13.32
C LEU A 183 -3.25 -0.88 13.69
N ARG A 184 -2.09 -0.51 13.14
CA ARG A 184 -1.42 0.79 13.35
C ARG A 184 -1.48 1.68 12.12
N ILE A 185 -1.53 1.09 10.92
CA ILE A 185 -1.54 1.82 9.66
C ILE A 185 -2.67 1.30 8.79
N LEU A 186 -3.60 2.19 8.43
CA LEU A 186 -4.68 1.91 7.49
C LEU A 186 -4.57 2.85 6.30
N ARG A 187 -4.52 2.30 5.09
CA ARG A 187 -4.61 3.09 3.85
C ARG A 187 -5.75 2.57 2.99
N ILE A 188 -6.65 3.46 2.61
CA ILE A 188 -7.77 3.17 1.71
C ILE A 188 -7.61 4.03 0.47
N ASN A 189 -7.62 3.41 -0.71
CA ASN A 189 -7.29 4.07 -1.97
C ASN A 189 -8.29 3.70 -3.08
N LYS A 190 -8.77 4.67 -3.88
CA LYS A 190 -9.59 4.41 -5.07
C LYS A 190 -10.83 3.55 -4.79
N ASP A 191 -11.46 3.71 -3.64
CA ASP A 191 -12.58 2.87 -3.23
C ASP A 191 -13.93 3.58 -3.42
N ARG A 192 -14.98 2.82 -3.75
CA ARG A 192 -16.34 3.32 -3.96
C ARG A 192 -17.16 3.18 -2.68
N VAL A 193 -16.70 3.89 -1.66
CA VAL A 193 -17.30 3.88 -0.32
C VAL A 193 -18.68 4.56 -0.31
N PRO A 194 -19.51 4.33 0.73
CA PRO A 194 -20.75 5.08 0.96
C PRO A 194 -20.52 6.59 1.02
N GLN A 195 -21.60 7.36 0.88
CA GLN A 195 -21.55 8.82 1.02
C GLN A 195 -21.19 9.26 2.43
N LYS A 196 -21.55 8.46 3.44
CA LYS A 196 -21.26 8.72 4.84
C LYS A 196 -20.53 7.54 5.48
N TRP A 197 -19.49 7.85 6.24
CA TRP A 197 -18.84 6.91 7.15
C TRP A 197 -18.92 7.36 8.59
N VAL A 198 -19.08 6.40 9.49
CA VAL A 198 -19.01 6.65 10.93
C VAL A 198 -17.89 5.80 11.50
N PHE A 199 -16.94 6.45 12.16
CA PHE A 199 -15.91 5.79 12.94
C PHE A 199 -16.40 5.67 14.38
N SER A 200 -16.72 4.45 14.81
CA SER A 200 -17.44 4.22 16.07
C SER A 200 -16.56 4.38 17.31
N VAL A 201 -17.19 4.63 18.45
CA VAL A 201 -16.55 4.67 19.77
C VAL A 201 -15.69 3.42 19.99
N ASN A 202 -14.47 3.62 20.50
CA ASN A 202 -13.44 2.59 20.66
C ASN A 202 -12.94 1.92 19.36
N GLY A 203 -13.44 2.33 18.19
CA GLY A 203 -12.97 1.86 16.89
C GLY A 203 -11.50 2.21 16.67
N PHE A 204 -10.76 1.29 16.06
CA PHE A 204 -9.34 1.44 15.74
C PHE A 204 -8.46 1.82 16.94
N PRO A 205 -8.40 0.99 18.00
CA PRO A 205 -7.80 1.37 19.28
C PRO A 205 -6.29 1.65 19.23
N LYS A 206 -5.55 1.08 18.26
CA LYS A 206 -4.09 1.27 18.09
C LYS A 206 -3.69 1.98 16.79
N LEU A 207 -4.66 2.52 16.05
CA LEU A 207 -4.37 3.14 14.77
C LEU A 207 -3.58 4.43 14.97
N GLU A 208 -2.44 4.54 14.30
CA GLU A 208 -1.52 5.68 14.38
C GLU A 208 -1.52 6.49 13.07
N ILE A 209 -1.76 5.83 11.94
CA ILE A 209 -1.75 6.47 10.62
C ILE A 209 -2.98 6.05 9.83
N LEU A 210 -3.81 7.03 9.48
CA LEU A 210 -4.92 6.88 8.56
C LEU A 210 -4.63 7.62 7.25
N THR A 211 -4.77 6.96 6.12
CA THR A 211 -4.64 7.58 4.80
C THR A 211 -5.86 7.27 3.93
N LEU A 212 -6.60 8.29 3.56
CA LEU A 212 -7.77 8.22 2.69
C LEU A 212 -7.45 8.91 1.36
N VAL A 213 -7.49 8.16 0.26
CA VAL A 213 -7.05 8.64 -1.06
C VAL A 213 -8.09 8.27 -2.12
N GLU A 214 -8.49 9.23 -2.95
CA GLU A 214 -9.32 8.96 -4.12
C GLU A 214 -10.63 8.23 -3.77
N LEU A 215 -11.44 8.79 -2.87
CA LEU A 215 -12.73 8.24 -2.46
C LEU A 215 -13.89 9.04 -3.10
N PRO A 216 -14.22 8.82 -4.39
CA PRO A 216 -15.03 9.76 -5.18
C PRO A 216 -16.48 9.97 -4.70
N ARG A 217 -16.99 9.08 -3.84
CA ARG A 217 -18.37 9.13 -3.33
C ARG A 217 -18.47 9.64 -1.89
N LEU A 218 -17.37 9.68 -1.14
CA LEU A 218 -17.40 10.08 0.27
C LEU A 218 -17.70 11.58 0.35
N GLU A 219 -18.79 11.93 1.02
CA GLU A 219 -19.25 13.30 1.22
C GLU A 219 -19.07 13.73 2.67
N GLU A 220 -19.39 12.82 3.59
CA GLU A 220 -19.39 13.05 5.02
C GLU A 220 -18.72 11.90 5.75
N TRP A 221 -18.15 12.23 6.90
CA TRP A 221 -17.68 11.23 7.83
C TRP A 221 -17.77 11.78 9.25
N GLU A 222 -17.95 10.88 10.20
CA GLU A 222 -18.07 11.17 11.62
C GLU A 222 -17.03 10.38 12.39
N VAL A 223 -16.51 10.98 13.45
CA VAL A 223 -15.60 10.33 14.40
C VAL A 223 -16.28 10.43 15.75
N GLU A 224 -16.74 9.33 16.29
CA GLU A 224 -17.34 9.33 17.62
C GLU A 224 -16.28 9.59 18.68
N GLU A 225 -16.69 10.15 19.82
CA GLU A 225 -15.78 10.37 20.95
C GLU A 225 -15.16 9.04 21.40
N GLY A 226 -13.83 8.99 21.49
CA GLY A 226 -13.08 7.77 21.83
C GLY A 226 -12.67 6.89 20.64
N ALA A 227 -13.13 7.20 19.41
CA ALA A 227 -12.62 6.55 18.20
C ALA A 227 -11.17 6.99 17.91
N MET A 228 -10.34 6.08 17.37
CA MET A 228 -8.99 6.38 16.87
C MET A 228 -8.08 7.15 17.85
N ARG A 229 -8.22 6.93 19.17
CA ARG A 229 -7.53 7.69 20.24
C ARG A 229 -5.99 7.81 20.13
N ASN A 230 -5.34 6.94 19.37
CA ASN A 230 -3.88 6.91 19.18
C ASN A 230 -3.42 7.44 17.81
N LEU A 231 -4.33 8.04 17.04
CA LEU A 231 -4.05 8.52 15.68
C LEU A 231 -3.11 9.71 15.72
N LYS A 232 -1.91 9.54 15.15
CA LYS A 232 -0.86 10.56 15.08
C LYS A 232 -0.87 11.33 13.77
N ARG A 233 -1.24 10.66 12.68
CA ARG A 233 -1.23 11.22 11.33
C ARG A 233 -2.50 10.87 10.57
N LEU A 234 -3.13 11.90 10.02
CA LEU A 234 -4.23 11.80 9.08
C LEU A 234 -3.81 12.39 7.73
N GLU A 235 -3.97 11.60 6.66
CA GLU A 235 -3.74 12.05 5.29
C GLU A 235 -5.03 11.91 4.48
N ILE A 236 -5.51 13.01 3.91
CA ILE A 236 -6.68 13.09 3.05
C ILE A 236 -6.22 13.62 1.69
N ARG A 237 -6.49 12.85 0.63
CA ARG A 237 -6.05 13.21 -0.73
C ARG A 237 -7.10 12.93 -1.79
N ASN A 238 -7.39 13.94 -2.60
CA ASN A 238 -8.24 13.82 -3.79
C ASN A 238 -9.60 13.16 -3.48
N ILE A 239 -10.35 13.70 -2.52
CA ILE A 239 -11.71 13.28 -2.18
C ILE A 239 -12.66 14.42 -2.59
N PRO A 240 -13.07 14.49 -3.86
CA PRO A 240 -13.65 15.70 -4.44
C PRO A 240 -14.97 16.14 -3.79
N ARG A 241 -15.75 15.19 -3.24
CA ARG A 241 -17.06 15.48 -2.66
C ARG A 241 -17.05 15.66 -1.14
N LEU A 242 -15.90 15.51 -0.49
CA LEU A 242 -15.81 15.62 0.97
C LEU A 242 -16.12 17.06 1.38
N ARG A 243 -17.12 17.24 2.24
CA ARG A 243 -17.62 18.57 2.62
C ARG A 243 -16.75 19.25 3.67
N MET A 244 -16.35 18.48 4.69
CA MET A 244 -15.66 19.01 5.87
C MET A 244 -14.81 17.94 6.59
N ILE A 245 -14.01 18.42 7.54
CA ILE A 245 -13.39 17.57 8.56
C ILE A 245 -14.40 17.31 9.70
N PRO A 246 -14.50 16.08 10.23
CA PRO A 246 -15.46 15.73 11.28
C PRO A 246 -15.17 16.49 12.56
N GLU A 247 -16.23 16.96 13.21
CA GLU A 247 -16.17 17.58 14.53
C GLU A 247 -15.45 16.71 15.56
N GLY A 248 -15.63 15.39 15.45
CA GLY A 248 -15.04 14.42 16.36
C GLY A 248 -13.53 14.36 16.40
N LEU A 249 -12.83 14.90 15.40
CA LEU A 249 -11.36 14.94 15.41
C LEU A 249 -10.81 15.81 16.55
N LYS A 250 -11.59 16.74 17.09
CA LYS A 250 -11.21 17.52 18.29
C LYS A 250 -10.94 16.63 19.51
N TYR A 251 -11.55 15.44 19.57
CA TYR A 251 -11.34 14.47 20.66
C TYR A 251 -10.09 13.60 20.46
N VAL A 252 -9.48 13.64 19.27
CA VAL A 252 -8.29 12.85 18.92
C VAL A 252 -7.03 13.65 19.27
N THR A 253 -6.77 13.82 20.57
CA THR A 253 -5.69 14.68 21.09
C THR A 253 -4.28 14.23 20.71
N SER A 254 -4.10 12.98 20.25
CA SER A 254 -2.82 12.45 19.78
C SER A 254 -2.44 12.85 18.35
N LEU A 255 -3.36 13.48 17.61
CA LEU A 255 -3.14 13.88 16.23
C LEU A 255 -2.18 15.07 16.15
N GLY A 256 -1.00 14.82 15.57
CA GLY A 256 0.05 15.83 15.37
C GLY A 256 0.28 16.20 13.90
N GLU A 257 -0.14 15.36 12.95
CA GLU A 257 0.02 15.63 11.51
C GLU A 257 -1.31 15.51 10.76
N LEU A 258 -1.77 16.62 10.17
CA LEU A 258 -2.91 16.65 9.26
C LEU A 258 -2.46 17.08 7.85
N ASN A 259 -2.48 16.14 6.91
CA ASN A 259 -2.06 16.36 5.54
C ASN A 259 -3.26 16.34 4.59
N ILE A 260 -3.56 17.49 3.96
CA ILE A 260 -4.69 17.67 3.05
C ILE A 260 -4.17 18.12 1.70
N CYS A 261 -4.20 17.21 0.71
CA CYS A 261 -3.58 17.44 -0.59
C CYS A 261 -4.57 17.15 -1.73
N GLN A 262 -4.42 17.86 -2.85
CA GLN A 262 -5.24 17.62 -4.05
C GLN A 262 -6.77 17.64 -3.80
N MET A 263 -7.21 18.34 -2.76
CA MET A 263 -8.63 18.62 -2.49
C MET A 263 -9.11 19.85 -3.25
N GLU A 264 -10.42 19.96 -3.46
CA GLU A 264 -11.03 21.17 -4.00
C GLU A 264 -10.70 22.40 -3.14
N TRP A 265 -10.62 23.55 -3.80
CA TRP A 265 -10.23 24.81 -3.16
C TRP A 265 -11.18 25.20 -2.01
N ALA A 266 -12.48 24.97 -2.19
CA ALA A 266 -13.50 25.24 -1.17
C ALA A 266 -13.18 24.49 0.13
N PHE A 267 -12.88 23.18 0.05
CA PHE A 267 -12.49 22.38 1.20
C PHE A 267 -11.20 22.88 1.86
N LYS A 268 -10.16 23.15 1.05
CA LYS A 268 -8.86 23.64 1.57
C LYS A 268 -9.00 24.94 2.35
N ASN A 269 -9.91 25.84 1.95
CA ASN A 269 -10.15 27.10 2.65
C ASN A 269 -10.79 26.93 4.02
N ARG A 270 -11.58 25.87 4.23
CA ARG A 270 -12.18 25.59 5.54
C ARG A 270 -11.14 25.27 6.59
N VAL A 271 -10.00 24.71 6.19
CA VAL A 271 -9.00 24.09 7.09
C VAL A 271 -7.69 24.88 7.14
N ARG A 272 -7.66 26.13 6.70
CA ARG A 272 -6.46 26.96 6.75
C ARG A 272 -6.78 28.40 7.10
N VAL A 273 -5.75 29.14 7.48
CA VAL A 273 -5.78 30.60 7.40
C VAL A 273 -5.42 30.98 5.97
N ASN A 274 -6.25 31.77 5.31
CA ASN A 274 -5.97 32.22 3.94
C ASN A 274 -4.92 33.34 3.92
N GLU A 275 -4.53 33.80 2.73
CA GLU A 275 -3.53 34.86 2.54
C GLU A 275 -3.94 36.20 3.18
N GLN A 276 -5.23 36.42 3.41
CA GLN A 276 -5.79 37.60 4.05
C GLN A 276 -5.92 37.45 5.59
N GLY A 277 -5.42 36.36 6.17
CA GLY A 277 -5.50 36.12 7.62
C GLY A 277 -6.87 35.62 8.11
N ILE A 278 -7.82 35.35 7.21
CA ILE A 278 -9.14 34.83 7.57
C ILE A 278 -9.01 33.36 7.92
N VAL A 279 -9.45 33.02 9.13
CA VAL A 279 -9.45 31.66 9.67
C VAL A 279 -10.61 30.88 9.05
N GLY A 280 -10.30 29.74 8.43
CA GLY A 280 -11.32 28.83 7.89
C GLY A 280 -12.20 28.20 8.98
N GLU A 281 -13.45 27.91 8.63
CA GLU A 281 -14.48 27.39 9.54
C GLU A 281 -14.09 26.10 10.27
N ASP A 282 -13.25 25.25 9.68
CA ASP A 282 -12.81 23.97 10.24
C ASP A 282 -11.39 24.05 10.82
N PHE A 283 -10.77 25.23 10.87
CA PHE A 283 -9.37 25.39 11.33
C PHE A 283 -9.18 24.99 12.79
N TYR A 284 -10.14 25.31 13.67
CA TYR A 284 -10.09 24.97 15.09
C TYR A 284 -10.16 23.47 15.38
N LYS A 285 -10.59 22.66 14.41
CA LYS A 285 -10.71 21.19 14.52
C LYS A 285 -9.37 20.49 14.39
N GLN A 286 -8.33 21.23 14.00
CA GLN A 286 -6.96 20.74 13.98
C GLN A 286 -6.42 20.81 15.40
N THR A 287 -6.15 19.66 16.00
CA THR A 287 -5.42 19.59 17.26
C THR A 287 -4.03 20.21 17.01
N TYR A 288 -3.80 21.38 17.58
CA TYR A 288 -2.64 22.20 17.28
C TYR A 288 -1.38 21.55 17.88
N SER A 289 -0.68 20.69 17.11
CA SER A 289 0.66 20.19 17.48
C SER A 289 1.51 19.67 16.31
N GLY A 290 1.59 20.35 15.17
CA GLY A 290 2.67 20.04 14.21
C GLY A 290 2.43 20.38 12.75
N LYS A 291 3.34 21.21 12.21
CA LYS A 291 3.65 21.49 10.80
C LYS A 291 2.57 21.11 9.77
N TYR A 292 1.72 22.09 9.43
CA TYR A 292 1.16 22.16 8.08
C TYR A 292 2.33 22.36 7.11
N THR A 293 2.63 21.38 6.26
CA THR A 293 3.52 21.57 5.10
C THR A 293 2.67 21.79 3.85
N PRO A 294 2.42 23.05 3.44
CA PRO A 294 1.93 23.30 2.09
C PRO A 294 3.05 22.93 1.12
N GLN A 295 2.83 21.92 0.27
CA GLN A 295 3.73 21.71 -0.86
C GLN A 295 3.43 22.71 -1.96
N ALA A 296 4.50 23.41 -2.36
CA ALA A 296 4.57 24.27 -3.52
C ALA A 296 4.09 23.56 -4.79
N TYR A 297 3.32 24.27 -5.60
CA TYR A 297 2.99 23.87 -6.95
C TYR A 297 4.27 23.96 -7.80
N ALA A 298 4.83 22.82 -8.19
CA ALA A 298 5.79 22.80 -9.29
C ALA A 298 4.99 22.88 -10.61
N VAL A 299 4.84 24.09 -11.13
CA VAL A 299 4.45 24.34 -12.53
C VAL A 299 5.63 25.06 -13.18
N GLY A 300 6.32 24.39 -14.10
CA GLY A 300 7.42 24.97 -14.87
C GLY A 300 8.71 25.11 -14.05
N GLY A 301 9.83 24.77 -14.67
CA GLY A 301 11.14 24.86 -14.03
C GLY A 301 11.46 26.25 -13.48
N VAL A 302 12.28 26.25 -12.43
CA VAL A 302 12.89 27.36 -11.66
C VAL A 302 12.35 27.44 -10.24
N VAL A 303 13.07 26.78 -9.34
CA VAL A 303 12.89 26.85 -7.88
C VAL A 303 13.59 28.13 -7.40
N LEU A 304 12.82 29.16 -7.05
CA LEU A 304 13.31 30.26 -6.22
C LEU A 304 13.21 29.83 -4.76
N THR A 305 14.33 29.35 -4.21
CA THR A 305 14.51 29.09 -2.79
C THR A 305 14.98 30.39 -2.12
N SER A 306 14.12 30.98 -1.29
CA SER A 306 14.54 32.03 -0.36
C SER A 306 14.77 31.42 1.02
N PHE A 307 16.01 31.55 1.46
CA PHE A 307 16.69 30.99 2.62
C PHE A 307 16.05 31.22 4.00
N ILE A 308 16.24 30.24 4.91
CA ILE A 308 16.95 30.48 6.17
C ILE A 308 18.16 29.54 6.22
N LYS A 309 19.32 30.14 6.51
CA LYS A 309 20.69 29.64 6.37
C LYS A 309 21.13 28.95 7.68
N ALA A 310 21.67 27.74 7.58
CA ALA A 310 22.65 27.22 8.53
C ALA A 310 23.62 26.29 7.77
N VAL A 311 24.90 26.52 8.02
CA VAL A 311 26.08 26.17 7.23
C VAL A 311 26.45 24.68 7.34
N SER A 312 26.71 24.01 6.21
CA SER A 312 28.02 23.37 5.91
C SER A 312 27.96 22.47 4.65
N ASN A 313 28.75 22.89 3.65
CA ASN A 313 29.19 22.30 2.38
C ASN A 313 29.13 20.77 2.20
N VAL A 314 28.53 20.29 1.08
CA VAL A 314 29.09 19.28 0.15
C VAL A 314 28.41 19.44 -1.23
N GLU A 315 29.20 19.57 -2.31
CA GLU A 315 28.76 19.65 -3.72
C GLU A 315 28.37 18.27 -4.31
N LEU A 316 27.42 18.24 -5.26
CA LEU A 316 27.06 17.05 -6.05
C LEU A 316 27.33 17.28 -7.56
N ASN A 317 27.95 16.29 -8.21
CA ASN A 317 28.33 16.29 -9.64
C ASN A 317 27.14 15.91 -10.57
N PRO A 318 27.02 16.53 -11.77
CA PRO A 318 25.87 16.38 -12.67
C PRO A 318 26.07 15.35 -13.81
N VAL A 319 25.81 14.06 -13.60
CA VAL A 319 25.46 13.16 -14.73
C VAL A 319 24.45 12.11 -14.26
N GLY A 320 23.18 12.33 -14.58
CA GLY A 320 22.09 11.41 -14.28
C GLY A 320 22.21 10.10 -15.06
N THR A 321 22.66 9.03 -14.38
CA THR A 321 22.28 7.64 -14.64
C THR A 321 22.66 6.80 -13.41
N LEU A 322 21.69 6.11 -12.78
CA LEU A 322 21.95 5.15 -11.69
C LEU A 322 21.40 3.79 -12.07
N LEU A 323 22.28 2.93 -12.60
CA LEU A 323 22.18 1.48 -12.39
C LEU A 323 22.76 1.20 -11.01
N ARG A 324 21.92 0.90 -10.02
CA ARG A 324 22.39 0.36 -8.73
C ARG A 324 22.41 -1.16 -8.80
N ALA A 325 23.57 -1.73 -9.10
CA ALA A 325 23.92 -3.05 -8.59
C ALA A 325 24.44 -2.85 -7.16
N ILE A 326 23.72 -3.34 -6.17
CA ILE A 326 24.23 -3.46 -4.80
C ILE A 326 24.81 -4.87 -4.71
N PHE A 327 26.12 -4.96 -4.51
CA PHE A 327 26.87 -6.21 -4.38
C PHE A 327 26.49 -6.99 -3.12
#